data_AF-A0AAD9WCF5-F1
#
_entry.id   AF-A0AAD9WCF5-F1
#
_cell.length_a   1.000
_cell.length_b   1.000
_cell.length_c   1.000
_cell.angle_alpha   90.00
_cell.angle_beta   90.00
_cell.angle_gamma   90.00
#
_symmetry.space_group_name_H-M   'P 1'
#
loop_
_entity.id
_entity.type
_entity.pdbx_description
1 polymer ?
#
loop_
_entity_poly.entity_id
_entity_poly.type
_entity_poly.pdbx_seq_one_letter_code
_entity_poly.pdbx_strand_id
1 'polypeptide(L)'
;MMLSHRITSRIPFLASRIPGVNHSQNIASRFRCIRMKTTSTPAPKPASNTKKFPERLIIYHAGTGRTVFLGCIKVTTIFICAFFCAVMAPTHFFADEPKWVAATVMVSGLVPVTVVGYISAPFVTYIHLRLPAFARHSYEMLLRYSKSLPKNAELDITTMNFIGKPRVARVKIADIYPVKQRLGFANYARDAKALNAKRPWYVGKAVSQFGVHNEKSGVMGGVVWENVAKCMAKNRKN
;
A
#
# COMPACT_ATOMS: atom_id res chain seq x y z
N MET A 1 37.01 -38.48 30.12
CA MET A 1 35.97 -37.98 31.04
C MET A 1 35.41 -36.68 30.45
N MET A 2 34.11 -36.43 30.67
CA MET A 2 33.27 -35.31 30.21
C MET A 2 32.58 -35.47 28.85
N LEU A 3 31.26 -35.66 29.00
CA LEU A 3 30.26 -36.06 28.03
C LEU A 3 29.65 -34.88 27.28
N SER A 4 29.26 -35.19 26.04
CA SER A 4 28.26 -34.52 25.22
C SER A 4 26.87 -34.53 25.89
N HIS A 5 26.21 -33.37 25.98
CA HIS A 5 24.77 -33.29 26.26
C HIS A 5 24.07 -32.39 25.23
N ARG A 6 23.39 -33.05 24.29
CA ARG A 6 22.48 -32.47 23.30
C ARG A 6 21.06 -32.65 23.82
N ILE A 7 20.43 -31.61 24.33
CA ILE A 7 19.03 -31.67 24.82
C ILE A 7 18.10 -31.41 23.65
N THR A 8 17.37 -32.46 23.26
CA THR A 8 16.31 -32.45 22.25
C THR A 8 14.98 -32.60 22.97
N SER A 9 14.17 -31.54 23.06
CA SER A 9 12.82 -31.62 23.62
C SER A 9 11.80 -31.87 22.50
N ARG A 10 11.36 -33.14 22.38
CA ARG A 10 10.14 -33.53 21.63
C ARG A 10 8.96 -33.53 22.60
N ILE A 11 7.93 -32.74 22.28
CA ILE A 11 6.64 -32.74 22.98
C ILE A 11 5.71 -33.71 22.22
N PRO A 12 5.16 -34.76 22.86
CA PRO A 12 4.10 -35.56 22.25
C PRO A 12 2.72 -34.93 22.53
N PHE A 13 1.97 -34.65 21.46
CA PHE A 13 0.58 -34.20 21.53
C PHE A 13 -0.31 -35.43 21.69
N LEU A 14 -0.84 -35.62 22.90
CA LEU A 14 -1.70 -36.75 23.26
C LEU A 14 -3.12 -36.51 22.73
N ALA A 15 -3.57 -37.38 21.83
CA ALA A 15 -4.96 -37.43 21.39
C ALA A 15 -5.81 -38.21 22.40
N SER A 16 -6.84 -37.58 22.96
CA SER A 16 -7.89 -38.27 23.74
C SER A 16 -9.24 -38.15 23.04
N ARG A 17 -9.82 -39.33 22.79
CA ARG A 17 -11.10 -39.60 22.16
C ARG A 17 -12.11 -39.89 23.28
N ILE A 18 -13.25 -39.20 23.31
CA ILE A 18 -14.37 -39.50 24.23
C ILE A 18 -15.59 -39.91 23.39
N PRO A 19 -16.27 -41.04 23.71
CA PRO A 19 -17.44 -41.52 22.98
C PRO A 19 -18.78 -41.07 23.59
N GLY A 20 -19.72 -40.72 22.70
CA GLY A 20 -21.14 -41.14 22.69
C GLY A 20 -22.08 -40.78 23.84
N VAL A 21 -23.15 -40.03 23.53
CA VAL A 21 -24.52 -40.25 24.05
C VAL A 21 -25.54 -39.87 22.96
N ASN A 22 -26.45 -40.82 22.67
CA ASN A 22 -27.61 -40.73 21.78
C ASN A 22 -28.90 -40.68 22.61
N HIS A 23 -29.80 -39.72 22.37
CA HIS A 23 -31.26 -39.87 22.49
C HIS A 23 -31.94 -38.67 21.79
N SER A 24 -32.68 -38.85 20.67
CA SER A 24 -34.15 -39.11 20.59
C SER A 24 -34.98 -38.11 21.42
N GLN A 25 -35.98 -37.35 20.93
CA GLN A 25 -36.75 -37.34 19.68
C GLN A 25 -37.45 -35.98 19.47
N ASN A 26 -37.74 -35.69 18.20
CA ASN A 26 -38.93 -35.04 17.61
C ASN A 26 -39.59 -33.81 18.29
N ILE A 27 -39.88 -32.77 17.48
CA ILE A 27 -41.23 -32.47 16.93
C ILE A 27 -41.17 -31.17 16.10
N ALA A 28 -41.79 -31.21 14.91
CA ALA A 28 -42.21 -30.09 14.05
C ALA A 28 -41.10 -29.24 13.40
N SER A 29 -41.15 -28.84 12.14
CA SER A 29 -42.29 -28.59 11.26
C SER A 29 -41.85 -28.68 9.80
N ARG A 30 -42.78 -29.16 8.97
CA ARG A 30 -42.63 -29.41 7.54
C ARG A 30 -42.68 -28.10 6.75
N PHE A 31 -41.60 -27.76 6.05
CA PHE A 31 -41.68 -26.99 4.81
C PHE A 31 -40.95 -27.74 3.71
N ARG A 32 -41.72 -28.46 2.90
CA ARG A 32 -41.25 -29.24 1.75
C ARG A 32 -41.21 -28.29 0.55
N CYS A 33 -40.05 -27.71 0.24
CA CYS A 33 -39.83 -27.03 -1.04
C CYS A 33 -39.30 -28.06 -2.05
N ILE A 34 -40.04 -28.26 -3.13
CA ILE A 34 -39.74 -29.20 -4.21
C ILE A 34 -38.50 -28.69 -4.95
N ARG A 35 -37.33 -29.26 -4.65
CA ARG A 35 -36.08 -28.97 -5.37
C ARG A 35 -36.06 -29.79 -6.67
N MET A 36 -36.46 -29.17 -7.76
CA MET A 36 -36.25 -29.74 -9.10
C MET A 36 -34.74 -29.91 -9.36
N LYS A 37 -34.31 -31.12 -9.69
CA LYS A 37 -32.97 -31.41 -10.22
C LYS A 37 -32.97 -31.13 -11.71
N THR A 38 -32.59 -29.92 -12.12
CA THR A 38 -32.16 -29.64 -13.49
C THR A 38 -30.72 -30.07 -13.66
N THR A 39 -30.50 -31.18 -14.36
CA THR A 39 -29.18 -31.62 -14.82
C THR A 39 -28.80 -30.77 -16.03
N SER A 40 -28.33 -29.54 -15.81
CA SER A 40 -27.74 -28.73 -16.87
C SER A 40 -26.26 -29.10 -17.02
N THR A 41 -25.93 -29.86 -18.06
CA THR A 41 -24.55 -30.01 -18.54
C THR A 41 -24.00 -28.60 -18.84
N PRO A 42 -22.91 -28.14 -18.22
CA PRO A 42 -22.35 -26.85 -18.55
C PRO A 42 -21.79 -26.90 -19.97
N ALA A 43 -22.34 -26.07 -20.86
CA ALA A 43 -21.81 -25.86 -22.20
C ALA A 43 -20.31 -25.49 -22.12
N PRO A 44 -19.45 -25.99 -23.03
CA PRO A 44 -18.05 -25.63 -23.04
C PRO A 44 -17.94 -24.11 -23.26
N LYS A 45 -17.38 -23.41 -22.27
CA LYS A 45 -17.05 -21.99 -22.41
C LYS A 45 -16.13 -21.87 -23.64
N PRO A 46 -16.46 -21.01 -24.64
CA PRO A 46 -15.55 -20.79 -25.76
C PRO A 46 -14.21 -20.38 -25.18
N ALA A 47 -13.12 -21.02 -25.63
CA ALA A 47 -11.78 -20.77 -25.14
C ALA A 47 -11.46 -19.30 -25.35
N SER A 48 -11.71 -18.50 -24.30
CA SER A 48 -11.53 -17.06 -24.38
C SER A 48 -10.05 -16.84 -24.62
N ASN A 49 -9.72 -15.96 -25.56
CA ASN A 49 -8.35 -15.50 -25.80
C ASN A 49 -7.89 -14.77 -24.52
N THR A 50 -7.50 -15.57 -23.52
CA THR A 50 -7.48 -15.15 -22.12
C THR A 50 -6.17 -14.42 -21.91
N LYS A 51 -6.24 -13.09 -21.85
CA LYS A 51 -5.11 -12.25 -21.45
C LYS A 51 -4.60 -12.73 -20.09
N LYS A 52 -3.36 -13.23 -20.05
CA LYS A 52 -2.73 -13.78 -18.84
C LYS A 52 -2.52 -12.71 -17.77
N PHE A 53 -2.24 -11.46 -18.19
CA PHE A 53 -2.05 -10.34 -17.28
C PHE A 53 -3.18 -9.29 -17.37
N PRO A 54 -3.52 -8.66 -16.24
CA PRO A 54 -4.46 -7.54 -16.24
C PRO A 54 -3.88 -6.31 -16.91
N GLU A 55 -4.74 -5.34 -17.22
CA GLU A 55 -4.31 -4.04 -17.74
C GLU A 55 -3.41 -3.27 -16.77
N ARG A 56 -3.76 -3.29 -15.49
CA ARG A 56 -2.99 -2.66 -14.42
C ARG A 56 -2.21 -3.74 -13.69
N LEU A 57 -0.96 -3.92 -14.10
CA LEU A 57 -0.07 -4.88 -13.48
C LEU A 57 0.68 -4.21 -12.33
N ILE A 58 0.58 -4.75 -11.12
CA ILE A 58 1.44 -4.35 -10.01
C ILE A 58 2.88 -4.75 -10.32
N ILE A 59 3.78 -3.77 -10.34
CA ILE A 59 5.22 -4.01 -10.57
C ILE A 59 6.04 -3.74 -9.31
N TYR A 60 5.53 -2.92 -8.39
CA TYR A 60 6.23 -2.56 -7.17
C TYR A 60 5.29 -2.62 -5.96
N HIS A 61 5.86 -3.09 -4.85
CA HIS A 61 5.21 -3.16 -3.55
C HIS A 61 6.23 -2.72 -2.47
N ALA A 62 5.92 -1.68 -1.68
CA ALA A 62 6.84 -1.16 -0.65
C ALA A 62 7.05 -2.14 0.54
N GLY A 63 6.12 -3.07 0.68
CA GLY A 63 6.09 -4.07 1.75
C GLY A 63 4.99 -3.75 2.75
N THR A 64 4.27 -4.78 3.18
CA THR A 64 3.14 -4.63 4.11
C THR A 64 3.65 -4.12 5.47
N GLY A 65 4.75 -4.69 5.98
CA GLY A 65 5.33 -4.28 7.26
C GLY A 65 5.70 -2.81 7.33
N ARG A 66 6.38 -2.25 6.32
CA ARG A 66 6.74 -0.82 6.29
C ARG A 66 5.51 0.09 6.18
N THR A 67 4.53 -0.33 5.37
CA THR A 67 3.29 0.45 5.19
C THR A 67 2.47 0.47 6.49
N VAL A 68 2.33 -0.68 7.16
CA VAL A 68 1.64 -0.80 8.45
C VAL A 68 2.40 -0.03 9.53
N PHE A 69 3.72 -0.18 9.62
CA PHE A 69 4.56 0.56 10.56
C PHE A 69 4.41 2.08 10.39
N LEU A 70 4.44 2.57 9.14
CA LEU A 70 4.22 3.98 8.84
C LEU A 70 2.80 4.45 9.20
N GLY A 71 1.80 3.57 9.02
CA GLY A 71 0.43 3.79 9.49
C GLY A 71 0.37 3.92 11.01
N CYS A 72 1.01 3.01 11.75
CA CYS A 72 1.08 3.05 13.21
C CYS A 72 1.75 4.34 13.70
N ILE A 73 2.90 4.75 13.11
CA ILE A 73 3.57 6.01 13.45
C ILE A 73 2.62 7.20 13.29
N LYS A 74 1.86 7.27 12.19
CA LYS A 74 0.90 8.35 11.94
C LYS A 74 -0.21 8.39 12.99
N VAL A 75 -0.74 7.23 13.37
CA VAL A 75 -1.78 7.13 14.37
C VAL A 75 -1.23 7.56 15.74
N THR A 76 -0.05 7.10 16.13
CA THR A 76 0.60 7.48 17.39
C THR A 76 0.84 8.98 17.48
N THR A 77 1.31 9.65 16.40
CA THR A 77 1.52 11.10 16.46
C THR A 77 0.23 11.91 16.57
N ILE A 78 -0.87 11.43 15.97
CA ILE A 78 -2.19 12.04 16.17
C ILE A 78 -2.63 11.91 17.63
N PHE A 79 -2.43 10.74 18.25
CA PHE A 79 -2.74 10.56 19.67
C PHE A 79 -1.89 11.45 20.58
N ILE A 80 -0.60 11.58 20.29
CA ILE A 80 0.29 12.52 21.00
C ILE A 80 -0.26 13.95 20.85
N CYS A 81 -0.54 14.39 19.62
CA CYS A 81 -1.10 15.73 19.40
C CYS A 81 -2.44 15.93 20.14
N ALA A 82 -3.33 14.93 20.14
CA ALA A 82 -4.60 15.00 20.86
C ALA A 82 -4.39 15.11 22.37
N PHE A 83 -3.43 14.36 22.94
CA PHE A 83 -3.08 14.46 24.36
C PHE A 83 -2.57 15.86 24.71
N PHE A 84 -1.65 16.41 23.92
CA PHE A 84 -1.12 17.74 24.17
C PHE A 84 -2.20 18.83 24.04
N CYS A 85 -3.09 18.72 23.04
CA CYS A 85 -4.15 19.71 22.83
C CYS A 85 -5.34 19.58 23.81
N ALA A 86 -5.73 18.35 24.19
CA ALA A 86 -6.95 18.11 24.97
C ALA A 86 -6.69 17.92 26.47
N VAL A 87 -5.48 17.53 26.86
CA VAL A 87 -5.12 17.30 28.28
C VAL A 87 -4.15 18.37 28.76
N MET A 88 -3.02 18.55 28.07
CA MET A 88 -1.96 19.46 28.55
C MET A 88 -2.27 20.94 28.30
N ALA A 89 -2.88 21.28 27.16
CA ALA A 89 -3.18 22.69 26.89
C ALA A 89 -4.21 23.27 27.88
N PRO A 90 -5.32 22.59 28.22
CA PRO A 90 -6.27 23.10 29.19
C PRO A 90 -5.67 23.23 30.60
N THR A 91 -4.80 22.30 31.04
CA THR A 91 -4.20 22.37 32.38
C THR A 91 -3.35 23.64 32.53
N HIS A 92 -2.58 24.01 31.51
CA HIS A 92 -1.79 25.25 31.52
C HIS A 92 -2.62 26.51 31.21
N PHE A 93 -3.81 26.37 30.63
CA PHE A 93 -4.69 27.50 30.35
C PHE A 93 -5.51 27.92 31.58
N PHE A 94 -5.90 26.96 32.41
CA PHE A 94 -6.65 27.20 33.65
C PHE A 94 -5.75 27.35 34.89
N ALA A 95 -4.45 27.12 34.78
CA ALA A 95 -3.48 27.46 35.81
C ALA A 95 -3.22 28.98 35.87
N ASP A 96 -2.68 29.47 36.99
CA ASP A 96 -2.19 30.85 37.16
C ASP A 96 -0.87 31.12 36.41
N GLU A 97 -0.75 30.52 35.22
CA GLU A 97 0.41 30.65 34.34
C GLU A 97 0.09 31.60 33.19
N PRO A 98 1.13 32.21 32.57
CA PRO A 98 0.89 33.08 31.44
C PRO A 98 0.44 32.28 30.22
N LYS A 99 -0.68 32.71 29.60
CA LYS A 99 -1.42 31.99 28.54
C LYS A 99 -0.58 31.56 27.31
N TRP A 100 0.57 32.16 27.08
CA TRP A 100 1.49 31.75 26.02
C TRP A 100 2.09 30.36 26.27
N VAL A 101 2.18 29.91 27.53
CA VAL A 101 2.64 28.56 27.90
C VAL A 101 1.66 27.50 27.38
N ALA A 102 0.35 27.72 27.55
CA ALA A 102 -0.65 26.84 26.95
C ALA A 102 -0.53 26.77 25.40
N ALA A 103 -0.22 27.91 24.77
CA ALA A 103 -0.01 27.96 23.33
C ALA A 103 1.27 27.22 22.88
N THR A 104 2.38 27.31 23.62
CA THR A 104 3.61 26.57 23.28
C THR A 104 3.43 25.06 23.49
N VAL A 105 2.69 24.66 24.52
CA VAL A 105 2.31 23.25 24.76
C VAL A 105 1.44 22.70 23.61
N MET A 106 0.50 23.49 23.09
CA MET A 106 -0.28 23.12 21.89
C MET A 106 0.63 22.94 20.66
N VAL A 107 1.53 23.89 20.43
CA VAL A 107 2.44 23.85 19.27
C VAL A 107 3.41 22.67 19.36
N SER A 108 3.87 22.29 20.56
CA SER A 108 4.76 21.14 20.73
C SER A 108 4.09 19.82 20.33
N GLY A 109 2.78 19.67 20.57
CA GLY A 109 1.98 18.53 20.11
C GLY A 109 1.84 18.45 18.58
N LEU A 110 1.89 19.59 17.89
CA LEU A 110 1.80 19.66 16.43
C LEU A 110 3.11 19.30 15.72
N VAL A 111 4.26 19.43 16.39
CA VAL A 111 5.58 19.15 15.82
C VAL A 111 5.71 17.68 15.34
N PRO A 112 5.41 16.65 16.16
CA PRO A 112 5.49 15.26 15.70
C PRO A 112 4.60 14.96 14.50
N VAL A 113 3.37 15.51 14.48
CA VAL A 113 2.41 15.32 13.39
C VAL A 113 2.92 15.91 12.08
N THR A 114 3.42 17.14 12.13
CA THR A 114 3.93 17.85 10.95
C THR A 114 5.20 17.21 10.41
N VAL A 115 6.15 16.81 11.27
CA VAL A 115 7.39 16.13 10.87
C VAL A 115 7.10 14.79 10.20
N VAL A 116 6.29 13.94 10.84
CA VAL A 116 5.90 12.65 10.26
C VAL A 116 5.12 12.86 8.96
N GLY A 117 4.20 13.82 8.92
CA GLY A 117 3.45 14.17 7.72
C GLY A 117 4.37 14.60 6.57
N TYR A 118 5.38 15.41 6.86
CA TYR A 118 6.34 15.91 5.87
C TYR A 118 7.23 14.80 5.28
N ILE A 119 7.76 13.93 6.15
CA ILE A 119 8.65 12.83 5.77
C ILE A 119 7.90 11.71 5.05
N SER A 120 6.69 11.38 5.53
CA SER A 120 5.89 10.26 4.99
C SER A 120 5.06 10.61 3.75
N ALA A 121 4.88 11.89 3.44
CA ALA A 121 4.08 12.35 2.30
C ALA A 121 4.47 11.73 0.93
N PRO A 122 5.77 11.61 0.56
CA PRO A 122 6.14 11.00 -0.71
C PRO A 122 6.09 9.46 -0.70
N PHE A 123 5.75 8.80 0.41
CA PHE A 123 5.83 7.33 0.49
C PHE A 123 4.90 6.62 -0.52
N VAL A 124 5.50 5.87 -1.45
CA VAL A 124 4.80 5.07 -2.45
C VAL A 124 4.49 3.69 -1.89
N THR A 125 3.24 3.26 -1.94
CA THR A 125 2.81 1.93 -1.48
C THR A 125 2.86 0.91 -2.61
N TYR A 126 2.29 1.27 -3.76
CA TYR A 126 2.17 0.42 -4.95
C TYR A 126 2.47 1.20 -6.21
N ILE A 127 3.07 0.54 -7.20
CA ILE A 127 3.17 1.09 -8.57
C ILE A 127 2.57 0.06 -9.52
N HIS A 128 1.63 0.52 -10.33
CA HIS A 128 1.02 -0.27 -11.39
C HIS A 128 1.51 0.22 -12.75
N LEU A 129 1.97 -0.69 -13.58
CA LEU A 129 2.24 -0.45 -14.99
C LEU A 129 0.98 -0.73 -15.79
N ARG A 130 0.57 0.21 -16.65
CA ARG A 130 -0.50 -0.04 -17.60
C ARG A 130 0.05 -0.75 -18.82
N LEU A 131 -0.44 -1.96 -19.06
CA LEU A 131 0.01 -2.82 -20.14
C LEU A 131 -0.89 -2.65 -21.37
N PRO A 132 -0.32 -2.49 -22.58
CA PRO A 132 -1.08 -2.59 -23.82
C PRO A 132 -1.55 -4.04 -24.05
N ALA A 133 -2.56 -4.24 -24.91
CA ALA A 133 -3.16 -5.56 -25.13
C ALA A 133 -2.12 -6.64 -25.51
N PHE A 134 -1.15 -6.31 -26.36
CA PHE A 134 -0.12 -7.24 -26.81
C PHE A 134 0.78 -7.76 -25.68
N ALA A 135 1.08 -6.93 -24.68
CA ALA A 135 1.96 -7.28 -23.57
C ALA A 135 1.27 -8.14 -22.49
N ARG A 136 -0.05 -8.35 -22.61
CA ARG A 136 -0.85 -9.09 -21.63
C ARG A 136 -0.93 -10.59 -21.89
N HIS A 137 -0.49 -11.06 -23.07
CA HIS A 137 -0.66 -12.45 -23.47
C HIS A 137 0.36 -13.41 -22.83
N SER A 138 1.61 -12.99 -22.63
CA SER A 138 2.65 -13.84 -22.06
C SER A 138 3.68 -13.06 -21.24
N TYR A 139 4.43 -13.77 -20.39
CA TYR A 139 5.47 -13.17 -19.56
C TYR A 139 6.64 -12.66 -20.39
N GLU A 140 6.99 -13.36 -21.47
CA GLU A 140 8.02 -12.93 -22.43
C GLU A 140 7.66 -11.59 -23.10
N MET A 141 6.40 -11.42 -23.52
CA MET A 141 5.95 -10.16 -24.13
C MET A 141 5.95 -9.01 -23.12
N LEU A 142 5.55 -9.28 -21.88
CA LEU A 142 5.66 -8.33 -20.77
C LEU A 142 7.12 -7.92 -20.52
N LEU A 143 8.03 -8.88 -20.47
CA LEU A 143 9.45 -8.60 -20.24
C LEU A 143 10.06 -7.78 -21.38
N ARG A 144 9.75 -8.11 -22.64
CA ARG A 144 10.18 -7.34 -23.81
C ARG A 144 9.66 -5.90 -23.73
N TYR A 145 8.36 -5.74 -23.45
CA TYR A 145 7.76 -4.42 -23.24
C TYR A 145 8.43 -3.67 -22.09
N SER A 146 8.76 -4.36 -21.00
CA SER A 146 9.43 -3.76 -19.83
C SER A 146 10.86 -3.30 -20.11
N LYS A 147 11.55 -3.90 -21.08
CA LYS A 147 12.94 -3.51 -21.43
C LYS A 147 12.97 -2.25 -22.28
N SER A 148 11.98 -2.06 -23.15
CA SER A 148 11.86 -0.93 -24.07
C SER A 148 10.52 -0.22 -23.89
N LEU A 149 10.30 0.44 -22.75
CA LEU A 149 9.05 1.17 -22.55
C LEU A 149 9.01 2.41 -23.43
N PRO A 150 7.88 2.65 -24.12
CA PRO A 150 7.68 3.87 -24.85
C PRO A 150 7.48 5.05 -23.88
N LYS A 151 7.83 6.26 -24.32
CA LYS A 151 7.70 7.50 -23.54
C LYS A 151 6.26 7.79 -23.07
N ASN A 152 5.27 7.29 -23.80
CA ASN A 152 3.85 7.46 -23.52
C ASN A 152 3.28 6.40 -22.55
N ALA A 153 4.06 5.42 -22.12
CA ALA A 153 3.60 4.41 -21.17
C ALA A 153 3.15 5.07 -19.86
N GLU A 154 2.01 4.62 -19.33
CA GLU A 154 1.41 5.17 -18.11
C GLU A 154 1.75 4.29 -16.90
N LEU A 155 2.15 4.95 -15.81
CA LEU A 155 2.29 4.39 -14.48
C LEU A 155 1.21 4.99 -13.57
N ASP A 156 0.50 4.12 -12.85
CA ASP A 156 -0.39 4.51 -11.77
C ASP A 156 0.39 4.32 -10.45
N ILE A 157 0.89 5.42 -9.88
CA ILE A 157 1.64 5.43 -8.62
C ILE A 157 0.67 5.70 -7.47
N THR A 158 0.60 4.79 -6.51
CA THR A 158 -0.23 4.94 -5.32
C THR A 158 0.63 5.41 -4.16
N THR A 159 0.31 6.59 -3.63
CA THR A 159 0.89 7.10 -2.38
C THR A 159 -0.16 7.06 -1.27
N MET A 160 0.28 7.10 -0.01
CA MET A 160 -0.63 7.10 1.14
C MET A 160 -0.80 8.52 1.68
N ASN A 161 -2.04 9.01 1.75
CA ASN A 161 -2.31 10.31 2.37
C ASN A 161 -2.03 10.28 3.89
N PHE A 162 -2.11 11.44 4.56
CA PHE A 162 -2.01 11.51 6.01
C PHE A 162 -3.04 10.61 6.72
N ILE A 163 -4.28 10.55 6.21
CA ILE A 163 -5.40 9.75 6.74
C ILE A 163 -5.44 8.30 6.18
N GLY A 164 -4.32 7.76 5.71
CA GLY A 164 -4.25 6.36 5.22
C GLY A 164 -4.99 6.07 3.90
N LYS A 165 -5.81 7.01 3.40
CA LYS A 165 -6.48 6.89 2.09
C LYS A 165 -5.45 6.77 0.97
N PRO A 166 -5.50 5.72 0.14
CA PRO A 166 -4.65 5.61 -1.04
C PRO A 166 -4.96 6.73 -2.02
N ARG A 167 -3.93 7.41 -2.52
CA ARG A 167 -4.00 8.46 -3.53
C ARG A 167 -3.24 8.00 -4.77
N VAL A 168 -3.96 7.79 -5.86
CA VAL A 168 -3.38 7.33 -7.13
C VAL A 168 -3.05 8.52 -8.01
N ALA A 169 -1.80 8.59 -8.48
CA ALA A 169 -1.33 9.55 -9.47
C ALA A 169 -0.99 8.82 -10.76
N ARG A 170 -1.74 9.12 -11.83
CA ARG A 170 -1.43 8.66 -13.18
C ARG A 170 -0.41 9.56 -13.82
N VAL A 171 0.68 8.97 -14.28
CA VAL A 171 1.85 9.68 -14.80
C VAL A 171 2.41 8.95 -16.01
N LYS A 172 2.92 9.69 -17.00
CA LYS A 172 3.67 9.07 -18.10
C LYS A 172 5.10 8.84 -17.65
N ILE A 173 5.74 7.81 -18.16
CA ILE A 173 7.13 7.49 -17.81
C ILE A 173 8.06 8.63 -18.17
N ALA A 174 7.86 9.28 -19.32
CA ALA A 174 8.71 10.39 -19.75
C ALA A 174 8.67 11.61 -18.82
N ASP A 175 7.59 11.81 -18.07
CA ASP A 175 7.41 12.97 -17.19
C ASP A 175 8.06 12.77 -15.81
N ILE A 176 8.52 11.54 -15.51
CA ILE A 176 9.16 11.20 -14.24
C ILE A 176 10.66 11.27 -14.40
N TYR A 177 11.33 11.97 -13.48
CA TYR A 177 12.79 12.07 -13.42
C TYR A 177 13.29 11.83 -11.99
N PRO A 178 14.54 11.35 -11.81
CA PRO A 178 15.13 11.12 -10.50
C PRO A 178 15.46 12.45 -9.83
N VAL A 179 15.20 12.56 -8.53
CA VAL A 179 15.48 13.73 -7.70
C VAL A 179 15.85 13.30 -6.28
N LYS A 180 16.59 14.12 -5.54
CA LYS A 180 16.80 13.95 -4.10
C LYS A 180 16.13 15.11 -3.37
N GLN A 181 14.91 14.93 -2.90
CA GLN A 181 14.11 15.95 -2.20
C GLN A 181 13.60 15.44 -0.86
N ARG A 182 13.12 16.36 0.00
CA ARG A 182 12.60 16.05 1.34
C ARG A 182 13.55 15.18 2.16
N LEU A 183 14.77 15.67 2.41
CA LEU A 183 15.80 14.93 3.15
C LEU A 183 16.15 13.55 2.54
N GLY A 184 15.84 13.32 1.26
CA GLY A 184 16.09 12.04 0.59
C GLY A 184 14.92 11.05 0.63
N PHE A 185 13.77 11.42 1.19
CA PHE A 185 12.56 10.58 1.17
C PHE A 185 11.80 10.64 -0.15
N ALA A 186 12.11 11.60 -1.03
CA ALA A 186 11.58 11.67 -2.39
C ALA A 186 12.69 11.42 -3.40
N ASN A 187 12.54 10.34 -4.18
CA ASN A 187 13.53 9.83 -5.15
C ASN A 187 13.16 10.14 -6.60
N TYR A 188 11.88 10.34 -6.87
CA TYR A 188 11.36 10.67 -8.18
C TYR A 188 10.43 11.87 -8.07
N ALA A 189 10.42 12.69 -9.11
CA ALA A 189 9.48 13.80 -9.23
C ALA A 189 8.93 13.90 -10.64
N ARG A 190 7.83 14.66 -10.74
CA ARG A 190 7.22 15.08 -12.01
C ARG A 190 6.86 16.57 -11.93
N ASP A 191 6.79 17.22 -13.08
CA ASP A 191 6.18 18.56 -13.12
C ASP A 191 4.66 18.46 -12.98
N ALA A 192 4.13 19.13 -11.95
CA ALA A 192 2.71 19.18 -11.66
C ALA A 192 2.13 20.59 -11.86
N LYS A 193 2.91 21.58 -12.32
CA LYS A 193 2.46 22.97 -12.48
C LYS A 193 1.24 23.07 -13.41
N ALA A 194 1.35 22.53 -14.62
CA ALA A 194 0.26 22.54 -15.60
C ALA A 194 -1.00 21.80 -15.10
N LEU A 195 -0.82 20.75 -14.31
CA LEU A 195 -1.94 19.98 -13.73
C LEU A 195 -2.59 20.69 -12.56
N ASN A 196 -1.82 21.44 -11.78
CA ASN A 196 -2.35 22.24 -10.67
C ASN A 196 -3.10 23.47 -11.20
N ALA A 197 -2.65 24.09 -12.29
CA ALA A 197 -3.34 25.22 -12.91
C ALA A 197 -4.76 24.86 -13.39
N LYS A 198 -4.97 23.61 -13.83
CA LYS A 198 -6.28 23.11 -14.26
C LYS A 198 -7.17 22.60 -13.12
N ARG A 199 -6.63 22.48 -11.91
CA ARG A 199 -7.34 21.88 -10.78
C ARG A 199 -8.10 22.95 -10.00
N PRO A 200 -9.34 22.67 -9.57
CA PRO A 200 -10.05 23.56 -8.66
C PRO A 200 -9.28 23.72 -7.35
N TRP A 201 -9.33 24.90 -6.74
CA TRP A 201 -8.59 25.23 -5.52
C TRP A 201 -8.92 24.32 -4.33
N TYR A 202 -10.15 23.78 -4.26
CA TYR A 202 -10.59 22.85 -3.23
C TYR A 202 -10.05 21.41 -3.43
N VAL A 203 -9.67 21.05 -4.67
CA VAL A 203 -9.03 19.76 -4.96
C VAL A 203 -7.54 19.94 -4.74
N GLY A 204 -7.08 19.65 -3.52
CA GLY A 204 -5.69 19.86 -3.10
C GLY A 204 -4.64 19.43 -4.14
N LYS A 205 -3.48 20.09 -4.09
CA LYS A 205 -2.38 19.99 -5.07
C LYS A 205 -2.10 18.55 -5.53
N ALA A 206 -1.83 18.39 -6.82
CA ALA A 206 -1.45 17.12 -7.40
C ALA A 206 -0.11 16.62 -6.81
N VAL A 207 0.00 15.30 -6.66
CA VAL A 207 1.24 14.67 -6.19
C VAL A 207 2.33 14.90 -7.24
N SER A 208 3.44 15.48 -6.81
CA SER A 208 4.61 15.77 -7.66
C SER A 208 5.85 14.98 -7.26
N GLN A 209 5.89 14.42 -6.06
CA GLN A 209 7.06 13.77 -5.46
C GLN A 209 6.71 12.35 -5.05
N PHE A 210 7.62 11.42 -5.31
CA PHE A 210 7.46 9.99 -5.07
C PHE A 210 8.73 9.41 -4.44
N GLY A 211 8.56 8.72 -3.33
CA GLY A 211 9.58 8.09 -2.52
C GLY A 211 9.51 6.59 -2.64
N VAL A 212 10.40 6.02 -3.47
CA VAL A 212 10.50 4.58 -3.69
C VAL A 212 11.69 4.05 -2.92
N HIS A 213 11.44 3.27 -1.87
CA HIS A 213 12.44 2.90 -0.87
C HIS A 213 12.84 1.41 -0.91
N ASN A 214 12.32 0.64 -1.87
CA ASN A 214 12.77 -0.73 -2.09
C ASN A 214 13.63 -0.77 -3.35
N GLU A 215 14.83 -1.33 -3.22
CA GLU A 215 15.73 -1.57 -4.35
C GLU A 215 15.18 -2.67 -5.27
N LYS A 216 14.52 -3.69 -4.70
CA LYS A 216 13.93 -4.82 -5.44
C LYS A 216 12.44 -4.95 -5.14
N SER A 217 11.63 -5.14 -6.18
CA SER A 217 10.22 -5.49 -5.97
C SER A 217 10.11 -6.99 -5.72
N GLY A 218 9.43 -7.40 -4.64
CA GLY A 218 9.08 -8.82 -4.42
C GLY A 218 8.06 -9.35 -5.45
N VAL A 219 7.55 -8.48 -6.32
CA VAL A 219 6.56 -8.79 -7.34
C VAL A 219 7.26 -9.18 -8.64
N MET A 220 6.86 -10.33 -9.20
CA MET A 220 7.39 -10.89 -10.45
C MET A 220 8.93 -10.94 -10.52
N GLY A 221 9.56 -11.27 -9.39
CA GLY A 221 11.02 -11.43 -9.31
C GLY A 221 11.82 -10.13 -9.47
N GLY A 222 11.21 -8.94 -9.36
CA GLY A 222 11.96 -7.68 -9.41
C GLY A 222 12.19 -7.12 -10.81
N VAL A 223 12.30 -8.01 -11.81
CA VAL A 223 12.85 -7.70 -13.13
C VAL A 223 12.09 -6.59 -13.86
N VAL A 224 10.76 -6.63 -13.82
CA VAL A 224 9.92 -5.63 -14.51
C VAL A 224 10.11 -4.25 -13.88
N TRP A 225 10.14 -4.16 -12.55
CA TRP A 225 10.39 -2.91 -11.85
C TRP A 225 11.78 -2.36 -12.15
N GLU A 226 12.80 -3.22 -12.13
CA GLU A 226 14.18 -2.80 -12.43
C GLU A 226 14.31 -2.18 -13.82
N ASN A 227 13.67 -2.76 -14.83
CA ASN A 227 13.72 -2.20 -16.19
C ASN A 227 12.98 -0.86 -16.27
N VAL A 228 11.84 -0.72 -15.57
CA VAL A 228 11.09 0.55 -15.48
C VAL A 228 11.90 1.61 -14.73
N ALA A 229 12.53 1.26 -13.61
CA ALA A 229 13.39 2.14 -12.83
C ALA A 229 14.62 2.61 -13.65
N LYS A 230 15.25 1.70 -14.40
CA LYS A 230 16.34 2.03 -15.34
C LYS A 230 15.88 3.00 -16.43
N CYS A 231 14.65 2.86 -16.92
CA CYS A 231 14.07 3.80 -17.89
C CYS A 231 13.87 5.19 -17.26
N MET A 232 13.26 5.26 -16.07
CA MET A 232 13.04 6.53 -15.36
C MET A 232 14.34 7.23 -14.97
N ALA A 233 15.38 6.48 -14.60
CA ALA A 233 16.69 7.04 -14.22
C ALA A 233 17.39 7.78 -15.38
N LYS A 234 17.06 7.44 -16.64
CA LYS A 234 17.61 8.11 -17.83
C LYS A 234 16.92 9.44 -18.12
N ASN A 235 15.72 9.66 -17.60
CA ASN A 235 14.98 10.88 -17.87
C ASN A 235 15.64 12.07 -17.18
N ARG A 236 15.68 13.20 -17.87
CA ARG A 236 16.10 14.49 -17.32
C ARG A 236 14.87 15.36 -17.12
N LYS A 237 14.98 16.31 -16.20
CA LYS A 237 13.98 17.35 -16.04
C LYS A 237 14.03 18.23 -17.31
N ASN A 238 12.95 18.25 -18.06
CA ASN A 238 12.76 19.17 -19.18
C ASN A 238 12.50 20.60 -18.68
#